data_AF-A0A7R9R940-F1
#
_entry.id   AF-A0A7R9R940-F1
#
_cell.length_a   1.000
_cell.length_b   1.000
_cell.length_c   1.000
_cell.angle_alpha   90.00
_cell.angle_beta   90.00
_cell.angle_gamma   90.00
#
_symmetry.space_group_name_H-M   'P 1'
#
loop_
_entity.id
_entity.type
_entity.pdbx_description
1 polymer ?
#
loop_
_entity_poly.entity_id
_entity_poly.type
_entity_poly.pdbx_seq_one_letter_code
_entity_poly.pdbx_strand_id
1 'polypeptide(L)' 'MGKITHAQTVLEEADLLALKKKTGESSTKDALATAVQHYLECEYTQVEDMWAKKMEKIVQTRRPPKQR' A
#
# COMPACT_ATOMS: atom_id res chain seq x y z
N MET A 1 2.04 2.46 -27.26
CA MET A 1 1.44 3.58 -26.52
C MET A 1 0.21 3.06 -25.80
N GLY A 2 0.12 3.21 -24.48
CA GLY A 2 -1.05 2.77 -23.71
C GLY A 2 -2.24 3.71 -23.94
N LYS A 3 -3.46 3.18 -23.90
CA LYS A 3 -4.67 4.02 -23.85
C LYS A 3 -4.67 4.78 -22.52
N ILE A 4 -4.74 6.11 -22.58
CA ILE A 4 -4.81 6.96 -21.39
C ILE A 4 -6.29 7.21 -21.08
N THR A 5 -6.69 6.98 -19.83
CA THR A 5 -8.05 7.24 -19.34
C THR A 5 -7.96 8.23 -18.18
N HIS A 6 -8.72 9.32 -18.25
CA HIS A 6 -8.84 10.28 -17.16
C HIS A 6 -10.05 9.90 -16.31
N ALA A 7 -9.84 9.75 -14.99
CA ALA A 7 -10.90 9.49 -14.03
C ALA A 7 -10.87 10.59 -12.95
N GLN A 8 -12.05 10.98 -12.47
CA GLN A 8 -12.21 11.95 -11.39
C GLN A 8 -13.12 11.34 -10.31
N THR A 9 -12.72 11.50 -9.06
CA THR A 9 -13.43 10.97 -7.89
C THR A 9 -13.48 12.03 -6.79
N VAL A 10 -14.54 11.98 -5.99
CA VAL A 10 -14.69 12.82 -4.79
C VAL A 10 -14.22 12.01 -3.59
N LEU A 11 -13.35 12.61 -2.78
CA LEU A 11 -12.81 12.04 -1.55
C LEU A 11 -12.89 13.09 -0.45
N GLU A 12 -12.95 12.65 0.80
CA GLU A 12 -12.91 13.55 1.94
C GLU A 12 -11.53 14.23 2.04
N GLU A 13 -11.53 15.50 2.43
CA GLU A 13 -10.28 16.26 2.58
C GLU A 13 -9.37 15.63 3.64
N ALA A 14 -9.96 15.11 4.72
CA ALA A 14 -9.23 14.42 5.78
C ALA A 14 -8.47 13.19 5.26
N ASP A 15 -9.08 12.42 4.36
CA ASP A 15 -8.45 11.25 3.75
C ASP A 15 -7.31 11.65 2.82
N LEU A 16 -7.47 12.71 2.04
CA LEU A 16 -6.41 13.24 1.17
C LEU A 16 -5.22 13.75 1.98
N LEU A 17 -5.46 14.43 3.10
CA LEU A 17 -4.41 14.89 4.01
C LEU A 17 -3.70 13.71 4.67
N ALA A 18 -4.45 12.69 5.12
CA ALA A 18 -3.89 11.47 5.69
C ALA A 18 -3.04 10.72 4.66
N LEU A 19 -3.49 10.65 3.40
CA LEU A 19 -2.77 10.02 2.31
C LEU A 19 -1.45 10.73 2.04
N LYS A 20 -1.48 12.06 1.86
CA LYS A 20 -0.28 12.91 1.68
C LYS A 20 0.74 12.71 2.79
N LYS A 21 0.27 12.67 4.04
CA LYS A 21 1.14 12.42 5.20
C LYS A 21 1.77 11.03 5.16
N LYS A 22 1.05 10.00 4.71
CA LYS A 22 1.55 8.63 4.60
C LYS A 22 2.53 8.46 3.44
N THR A 23 2.30 9.11 2.31
CA THR A 23 3.17 9.04 1.14
C THR A 23 4.36 10.00 1.24
N GLY A 24 4.28 11.03 2.08
CA GLY A 24 5.27 12.12 2.14
C GLY A 24 5.15 13.14 1.01
N GLU A 25 4.06 13.08 0.24
CA GLU A 25 3.83 13.92 -0.94
C GLU A 25 3.00 15.16 -0.60
N SER A 26 3.34 16.31 -1.18
CA SER A 26 2.55 17.55 -1.04
C SER A 26 1.40 17.65 -2.06
N SER A 27 1.61 17.04 -3.23
CA SER A 27 0.68 17.00 -4.36
C SER A 27 -0.34 15.88 -4.21
N THR A 28 -1.61 16.19 -4.42
CA THR A 28 -2.69 15.19 -4.36
C THR A 28 -2.55 14.15 -5.47
N LYS A 29 -2.12 14.58 -6.66
CA LYS A 29 -1.93 13.70 -7.82
C LYS A 29 -0.84 12.66 -7.55
N ASP A 30 0.29 13.11 -7.01
CA ASP A 30 1.44 12.23 -6.78
C ASP A 30 1.18 11.29 -5.59
N ALA A 31 0.52 11.78 -4.55
CA ALA A 31 0.05 10.94 -3.45
C ALA A 31 -0.90 9.81 -3.93
N LEU A 32 -1.86 10.13 -4.81
CA LEU A 32 -2.76 9.13 -5.40
C LEU A 32 -2.04 8.16 -6.32
N ALA A 33 -1.12 8.65 -7.17
CA ALA A 33 -0.33 7.78 -8.05
C ALA A 33 0.48 6.75 -7.26
N THR A 34 1.17 7.20 -6.21
CA THR A 34 1.94 6.32 -5.30
C THR A 34 1.02 5.32 -4.59
N ALA A 35 -0.16 5.74 -4.14
CA ALA A 35 -1.11 4.87 -3.47
C ALA A 35 -1.66 3.78 -4.40
N VAL A 36 -2.02 4.14 -5.63
CA VAL A 36 -2.50 3.19 -6.65
C VAL A 36 -1.40 2.21 -7.01
N GLN A 37 -0.18 2.69 -7.25
CA GLN A 37 0.96 1.83 -7.55
C GLN A 37 1.24 0.85 -6.41
N HIS A 38 1.26 1.35 -5.16
CA HIS A 38 1.45 0.50 -3.98
C HIS A 38 0.35 -0.56 -3.88
N TYR A 39 -0.92 -0.20 -4.08
CA TYR A 39 -2.03 -1.14 -4.02
C TYR A 39 -1.90 -2.28 -5.04
N LEU A 40 -1.46 -1.97 -6.27
CA LEU A 40 -1.30 -2.95 -7.34
C LEU A 40 -0.07 -3.85 -7.15
N GLU A 41 1.02 -3.33 -6.58
CA GLU A 41 2.27 -4.08 -6.34
C GLU A 41 2.28 -4.85 -5.01
N CYS A 42 1.39 -4.52 -4.08
CA CYS A 42 1.38 -5.10 -2.74
C CYS A 42 0.99 -6.58 -2.77
N GLU A 43 1.93 -7.48 -2.47
CA GLU A 43 1.71 -8.92 -2.40
C GLU A 43 0.60 -9.35 -1.44
N TYR A 44 0.23 -8.48 -0.50
CA TYR A 44 -0.81 -8.76 0.47
C TYR A 44 -2.21 -8.45 -0.09
N THR A 45 -2.37 -7.53 -1.05
CA THR A 45 -3.68 -7.20 -1.66
C THR A 45 -4.18 -8.28 -2.64
N GLN A 46 -3.31 -9.22 -3.03
CA GLN A 46 -3.59 -10.31 -3.96
C GLN A 46 -3.94 -11.64 -3.25
N VAL A 47 -4.21 -11.61 -1.94
CA VAL A 47 -4.37 -12.82 -1.12
C VAL A 47 -5.62 -12.65 -0.27
N GLU A 48 -6.55 -13.61 -0.36
CA GLU A 48 -7.79 -13.59 0.44
C GLU A 48 -7.51 -13.49 1.94
N ASP A 49 -6.44 -14.14 2.41
CA ASP A 49 -5.98 -14.09 3.81
C ASP A 49 -4.71 -13.24 4.02
N MET A 50 -4.84 -11.97 3.65
CA MET A 50 -4.00 -10.83 4.06
C MET A 50 -3.37 -10.96 5.46
N TRP A 51 -4.18 -11.33 6.45
CA TRP A 51 -3.79 -11.39 7.85
C TRP A 51 -2.88 -12.59 8.15
N ALA A 52 -3.14 -13.75 7.53
CA ALA A 52 -2.37 -14.97 7.73
C ALA A 52 -0.92 -14.80 7.25
N LYS A 53 -0.72 -14.24 6.04
CA LYS A 53 0.63 -13.97 5.51
C LYS A 53 1.43 -12.99 6.37
N LYS A 54 0.77 -11.95 6.89
CA LYS A 54 1.41 -10.97 7.78
C LYS A 54 1.83 -11.62 9.10
N MET A 55 1.01 -12.52 9.65
CA MET A 55 1.33 -13.28 10.85
C MET A 55 2.49 -14.25 10.63
N GLU A 56 2.54 -14.98 9.52
CA GLU A 56 3.67 -15.86 9.19
C GLU A 56 5.01 -15.11 9.14
N LYS A 57 5.05 -13.93 8.51
CA LYS A 57 6.26 -13.11 8.43
C LYS A 57 6.75 -12.65 9.81
N ILE A 58 5.83 -12.31 10.71
CA ILE A 58 6.13 -11.93 12.10
C ILE A 58 6.64 -13.14 12.90
N VAL A 59 6.07 -14.32 12.70
CA VAL A 59 6.53 -15.55 13.37
C VAL A 59 7.93 -15.96 12.89
N GLN A 60 8.23 -15.82 11.59
CA GLN A 60 9.55 -16.14 11.04
C GLN A 60 10.64 -15.19 11.56
N THR A 61 10.35 -13.90 11.69
CA THR A 61 11.31 -12.91 12.23
C THR A 61 11.55 -13.05 13.74
N ARG A 62 10.66 -13.73 14.47
CA ARG A 62 10.79 -13.98 15.93
C ARG A 62 11.46 -15.30 16.28
N ARG A 63 11.77 -16.18 15.32
CA ARG A 63 12.54 -17.40 15.63
C ARG A 63 14.00 -17.02 15.91
N PRO A 64 14.54 -17.28 17.11
CA PRO A 64 15.97 -17.11 17.34
C PRO A 64 16.75 -18.00 16.37
N PRO A 65 17.93 -17.57 15.88
CA PRO A 65 18.76 -18.43 15.05
C PRO A 65 19.01 -19.73 15.81
N LYS A 66 18.72 -20.87 15.17
CA LYS A 66 19.07 -22.19 15.71
C LYS A 66 20.55 -22.16 16.07
N GLN A 67 20.85 -22.16 17.37
CA GLN A 67 22.18 -22.44 17.87
C GLN A 67 22.54 -23.84 17.35
N ARG A 68 23.55 -23.86 16.47
CA ARG A 68 24.20 -25.07 15.98
C ARG A 68 24.98 -25.73 17.10
#